data_AF-A0A914YL58-F1
#
_entry.id   AF-A0A914YL58-F1
#
_cell.length_a   1.000
_cell.length_b   1.000
_cell.length_c   1.000
_cell.angle_alpha   90.00
_cell.angle_beta   90.00
_cell.angle_gamma   90.00
#
_symmetry.space_group_name_H-M   'P 1'
#
loop_
_entity.id
_entity.type
_entity.pdbx_description
1 polymer ?
#
loop_
_entity_poly.entity_id
_entity_poly.type
_entity_poly.pdbx_seq_one_letter_code
_entity_poly.pdbx_strand_id
1 'polypeptide(L)'
;MQLILNELDRDVFRFLILIDPEKEVTWDNVRECRYTRPLFGAGSSPLLLEQVITYALKRCPHDVASEILKNLFVDNVLLGAASIEEVLMKAKLAKSIFDEMQMNLRDFISNKKSISDAMDTVVPEKTTFLGIPWLPESDQMITVIPKFKSTTKITKRIVLSAIASIYDPPGLLAPMIVIGG
;
A
#
# COMPACT_ATOMS: atom_id res chain seq x y z
N MET A 1 -12.86 -0.75 -5.97
CA MET A 1 -12.89 -1.67 -4.81
C MET A 1 -14.28 -2.28 -4.75
N GLN A 2 -14.42 -3.59 -4.91
CA GLN A 2 -15.71 -4.28 -5.03
C GLN A 2 -16.17 -4.99 -3.73
N LEU A 3 -15.41 -4.86 -2.64
CA LEU A 3 -15.79 -5.37 -1.32
C LEU A 3 -17.08 -4.70 -0.83
N ILE A 4 -18.06 -5.50 -0.46
CA ILE A 4 -19.33 -5.03 0.12
C ILE A 4 -19.27 -5.22 1.63
N LEU A 5 -19.61 -4.18 2.38
CA LEU A 5 -19.76 -4.26 3.83
C LEU A 5 -21.02 -5.05 4.17
N ASN A 6 -20.90 -5.96 5.14
CA ASN A 6 -22.05 -6.58 5.79
C ASN A 6 -22.97 -5.48 6.32
N GLU A 7 -24.29 -5.66 6.18
CA GLU A 7 -25.28 -4.64 6.54
C GLU A 7 -25.17 -4.21 8.00
N LEU A 8 -24.81 -5.14 8.90
CA LEU A 8 -24.59 -4.86 10.32
C LEU A 8 -23.38 -3.95 10.57
N ASP A 9 -22.36 -4.03 9.72
CA ASP A 9 -21.13 -3.23 9.85
C ASP A 9 -21.25 -1.86 9.14
N ARG A 10 -22.29 -1.63 8.33
CA ARG A 10 -22.48 -0.36 7.60
C ARG A 10 -22.79 0.82 8.52
N ASP A 11 -23.29 0.56 9.73
CA ASP A 11 -23.66 1.62 10.68
C ASP A 11 -22.43 2.32 11.28
N VAL A 12 -21.26 1.67 11.22
CA VAL A 12 -19.96 2.23 11.61
C VAL A 12 -19.40 3.17 10.53
N PHE A 13 -19.94 3.12 9.31
CA PHE A 13 -19.53 3.93 8.15
C PHE A 13 -20.62 4.94 7.73
N ARG A 14 -21.28 5.57 8.72
CA ARG A 14 -22.24 6.65 8.49
C ARG A 14 -21.53 7.96 8.18
N PHE A 15 -22.11 8.72 7.27
CA PHE A 15 -21.70 10.09 6.98
C PHE A 15 -22.92 10.95 6.63
N LEU A 16 -22.78 12.25 6.83
CA LEU A 16 -23.80 13.23 6.47
C LEU A 16 -23.38 13.90 5.16
N ILE A 17 -24.33 14.05 4.24
CA ILE A 17 -24.15 14.83 3.02
C ILE A 17 -25.20 15.94 2.96
N LEU A 18 -24.80 17.13 2.51
CA LEU A 18 -25.77 18.19 2.21
C LEU A 18 -26.50 17.85 0.92
N ILE A 19 -27.82 18.01 0.94
CA ILE A 19 -28.65 17.81 -0.25
C ILE A 19 -28.41 18.95 -1.24
N ASP A 20 -28.30 20.18 -0.73
CA ASP A 20 -27.98 21.38 -1.49
C ASP A 20 -26.86 22.16 -0.76
N PRO A 21 -25.63 22.18 -1.32
CA PRO A 21 -24.48 22.83 -0.68
C PRO A 21 -24.58 24.36 -0.64
N GLU A 22 -25.48 24.98 -1.40
CA GLU A 22 -25.69 26.44 -1.43
C GLU A 22 -26.71 26.91 -0.37
N LYS A 23 -27.40 25.97 0.29
CA LYS A 23 -28.38 26.26 1.35
C LYS A 23 -27.76 26.10 2.74
N GLU A 24 -28.41 26.73 3.71
CA GLU A 24 -28.03 26.61 5.12
C GLU A 24 -28.03 25.15 5.59
N VAL A 25 -27.17 24.86 6.57
CA VAL A 25 -27.03 23.53 7.16
C VAL A 25 -28.18 23.30 8.14
N THR A 26 -29.36 22.96 7.61
CA THR A 26 -30.54 22.57 8.37
C THR A 26 -30.78 21.06 8.27
N TRP A 27 -31.52 20.47 9.22
CA TRP A 27 -31.85 19.04 9.18
C TRP A 27 -32.61 18.62 7.92
N ASP A 28 -33.40 19.53 7.34
CA ASP A 28 -34.10 19.31 6.07
C ASP A 28 -33.16 19.32 4.84
N ASN A 29 -31.97 19.90 4.99
CA ASN A 29 -30.93 19.97 3.95
C ASN A 29 -29.78 18.98 4.19
N VAL A 30 -29.88 18.12 5.20
CA VAL A 30 -28.87 17.12 5.56
C VAL A 30 -29.44 15.72 5.36
N ARG A 31 -28.69 14.85 4.68
CA ARG A 31 -29.03 13.44 4.50
C ARG A 31 -28.00 12.54 5.16
N GLU A 32 -28.47 11.59 5.95
CA GLU A 32 -27.64 10.49 6.46
C GLU A 32 -27.44 9.43 5.37
N CYS A 33 -26.19 9.07 5.12
CA CYS A 33 -25.80 8.04 4.17
C CYS A 33 -24.88 7.03 4.84
N ARG A 34 -24.86 5.80 4.31
CA ARG A 34 -24.00 4.71 4.76
C ARG A 34 -23.16 4.23 3.60
N TYR A 35 -21.88 4.01 3.82
CA TYR A 35 -21.07 3.34 2.81
C TYR A 35 -21.49 1.87 2.70
N THR A 36 -21.66 1.40 1.47
CA THR A 36 -21.90 -0.02 1.18
C THR A 36 -20.61 -0.79 0.96
N ARG A 37 -19.47 -0.09 0.94
CA ARG A 37 -18.13 -0.63 0.67
C ARG A 37 -17.11 -0.03 1.64
N PRO A 38 -16.03 -0.75 2.01
CA PRO A 38 -14.99 -0.20 2.87
C PRO A 38 -14.42 1.09 2.28
N LEU A 39 -14.27 2.11 3.12
CA LEU A 39 -13.60 3.36 2.76
C LEU A 39 -12.10 3.13 2.58
N PHE A 40 -11.50 3.64 1.52
CA PHE A 40 -10.06 3.84 1.50
C PHE A 40 -9.70 4.84 2.61
N GLY A 41 -8.82 4.44 3.54
CA GLY A 41 -8.41 5.28 4.67
C GLY A 41 -9.19 5.08 5.97
N ALA A 42 -10.22 4.22 6.01
CA ALA A 42 -10.73 3.74 7.30
C ALA A 42 -9.75 2.74 7.92
N GLY A 43 -9.46 2.86 9.22
CA GLY A 43 -8.43 2.06 9.88
C GLY A 43 -8.62 0.53 9.77
N SER A 44 -9.85 0.05 9.62
CA SER A 44 -10.18 -1.37 9.44
C SER A 44 -10.21 -1.85 7.98
N SER A 45 -10.21 -0.93 7.01
CA SER A 45 -10.31 -1.26 5.58
C SER A 45 -9.09 -2.02 5.03
N PRO A 46 -7.83 -1.65 5.38
CA PRO A 46 -6.64 -2.45 5.05
C PRO A 46 -6.74 -3.90 5.50
N LEU A 47 -7.17 -4.11 6.76
CA LEU A 47 -7.28 -5.44 7.36
C LEU A 47 -8.33 -6.29 6.64
N LEU A 48 -9.49 -5.72 6.34
CA LEU A 48 -10.55 -6.43 5.61
C LEU A 48 -10.11 -6.80 4.19
N LEU A 49 -9.43 -5.88 3.50
CA LEU A 49 -8.89 -6.14 2.16
C LEU A 49 -7.86 -7.27 2.19
N GLU A 50 -6.89 -7.20 3.11
CA GLU A 50 -5.85 -8.20 3.29
C GLU A 50 -6.45 -9.58 3.62
N GLN A 51 -7.46 -9.64 4.50
CA GLN A 51 -8.15 -10.89 4.85
C GLN A 51 -8.86 -11.51 3.65
N VAL A 52 -9.54 -10.72 2.82
CA VAL A 52 -10.24 -11.23 1.64
C VAL A 52 -9.26 -11.73 0.59
N ILE A 53 -8.19 -10.96 0.30
CA ILE A 53 -7.13 -11.38 -0.61
C ILE A 53 -6.48 -12.68 -0.10
N THR A 54 -6.13 -12.73 1.19
CA THR A 54 -5.56 -13.92 1.83
C THR A 54 -6.47 -15.14 1.73
N TYR A 55 -7.77 -14.96 1.98
CA TYR A 55 -8.75 -16.04 1.91
C TYR A 55 -8.86 -16.64 0.50
N ALA A 56 -8.83 -15.77 -0.53
CA ALA A 56 -8.90 -16.17 -1.92
C ALA A 56 -7.59 -16.82 -2.40
N LEU A 57 -6.43 -16.22 -2.11
CA LEU A 57 -5.11 -16.75 -2.50
C LEU A 57 -4.85 -18.13 -1.90
N LYS A 58 -5.27 -18.39 -0.65
CA LYS A 58 -5.15 -19.72 0.00
C LYS A 58 -5.93 -20.83 -0.71
N ARG A 59 -6.91 -20.48 -1.55
CA ARG A 59 -7.73 -21.42 -2.33
C ARG A 59 -7.32 -21.46 -3.80
N CYS A 60 -6.36 -20.63 -4.21
CA CYS A 60 -5.85 -20.60 -5.56
C CYS A 60 -4.81 -21.73 -5.74
N PRO A 61 -4.95 -22.59 -6.77
CA PRO A 61 -4.04 -23.71 -6.99
C PRO A 61 -2.69 -23.30 -7.61
N HIS A 62 -2.49 -22.02 -7.94
CA HIS A 62 -1.27 -21.53 -8.57
C HIS A 62 -0.17 -21.26 -7.55
N ASP A 63 1.06 -21.73 -7.83
CA ASP A 63 2.24 -21.46 -6.97
C ASP A 63 2.50 -19.96 -6.77
N VAL A 64 2.21 -19.15 -7.80
CA VAL A 64 2.30 -17.68 -7.75
C VAL A 64 1.42 -17.10 -6.64
N ALA A 65 0.28 -17.71 -6.31
CA ALA A 65 -0.58 -17.23 -5.23
C ALA A 65 0.11 -17.32 -3.85
N SER A 66 0.92 -18.36 -3.63
CA SER A 66 1.71 -18.52 -2.40
C SER A 66 2.83 -17.49 -2.31
N GLU A 67 3.43 -17.11 -3.44
CA GLU A 67 4.43 -16.03 -3.50
C GLU A 67 3.78 -14.67 -3.23
N ILE A 68 2.66 -14.37 -3.90
CA ILE A 68 1.87 -13.15 -3.66
C ILE A 68 1.51 -13.04 -2.19
N LEU A 69 1.04 -14.13 -1.57
CA LEU A 69 0.64 -14.13 -0.17
C LEU A 69 1.79 -13.77 0.78
N LYS A 70 3.02 -14.21 0.49
CA LYS A 70 4.21 -13.88 1.30
C LYS A 70 4.68 -12.45 1.09
N ASN A 71 4.41 -11.90 -0.08
CA ASN A 71 4.93 -10.61 -0.54
C ASN A 71 3.83 -9.55 -0.70
N LEU A 72 2.67 -9.76 -0.07
CA LEU A 72 1.58 -8.80 -0.01
C LEU A 72 1.80 -7.87 1.19
N PHE A 73 1.78 -6.56 0.95
CA PHE A 73 1.82 -5.55 1.99
C PHE A 73 0.63 -4.61 1.82
N VAL A 74 -0.41 -4.81 2.64
CA VAL A 74 -1.69 -4.07 2.61
C VAL A 74 -2.38 -4.14 1.24
N ASP A 75 -1.92 -3.32 0.29
CA ASP A 75 -2.42 -3.17 -1.08
C ASP A 75 -1.33 -3.34 -2.15
N ASN A 76 -0.07 -3.52 -1.76
CA ASN A 76 1.08 -3.68 -2.66
C ASN A 76 1.50 -5.15 -2.77
N VAL A 77 1.78 -5.61 -3.99
CA VAL A 77 2.29 -6.96 -4.27
C VAL A 77 3.71 -6.85 -4.81
N LEU A 78 4.65 -7.55 -4.18
CA LEU A 78 6.03 -7.67 -4.68
C LEU A 78 6.25 -9.05 -5.31
N LEU A 79 6.73 -9.08 -6.55
CA LEU A 79 7.06 -10.32 -7.28
C LEU A 79 8.49 -10.26 -7.77
N GLY A 80 9.19 -11.40 -7.71
CA GLY A 80 10.58 -11.51 -8.14
C GLY A 80 10.84 -12.82 -8.88
N ALA A 81 11.82 -12.82 -9.77
CA ALA A 81 12.28 -14.02 -10.46
C ALA A 81 13.71 -13.84 -10.98
N ALA A 82 14.35 -14.96 -11.37
CA ALA A 82 15.70 -14.95 -11.92
C ALA A 82 15.76 -14.56 -13.41
N SER A 83 14.63 -14.66 -14.13
CA SER A 83 14.54 -14.35 -15.57
C SER A 83 13.42 -13.36 -15.87
N ILE A 84 13.55 -12.62 -16.99
CA ILE A 84 12.56 -11.62 -17.42
C ILE A 84 11.26 -12.33 -17.82
N GLU A 85 11.38 -13.46 -18.50
CA GLU A 85 10.27 -14.28 -18.97
C GLU A 85 9.42 -14.79 -17.80
N GLU A 86 10.07 -15.23 -16.73
CA GLU A 86 9.39 -15.68 -15.51
C GLU A 86 8.70 -14.52 -14.79
N VAL A 87 9.31 -13.33 -14.70
CA VAL A 87 8.63 -12.15 -14.12
C VAL A 87 7.37 -11.81 -14.92
N LEU A 88 7.46 -11.77 -16.25
CA LEU A 88 6.32 -11.46 -17.11
C LEU A 88 5.20 -12.52 -16.99
N MET A 89 5.58 -13.80 -16.89
CA MET A 89 4.64 -14.88 -16.62
C MET A 89 3.94 -14.70 -15.26
N LYS A 90 4.71 -14.45 -14.19
CA LYS A 90 4.17 -14.21 -12.85
C LYS A 90 3.26 -12.99 -12.80
N ALA A 91 3.65 -11.89 -13.44
CA ALA A 91 2.85 -10.66 -13.48
C ALA A 91 1.50 -10.88 -14.21
N LYS A 92 1.50 -11.63 -15.33
CA LYS A 92 0.27 -12.00 -16.04
C LYS A 92 -0.62 -12.92 -15.21
N LEU A 93 -0.04 -13.93 -14.56
CA LEU A 93 -0.78 -14.83 -13.67
C LEU A 93 -1.36 -14.09 -12.47
N ALA A 94 -0.58 -13.22 -11.84
CA ALA A 94 -1.05 -12.37 -10.75
C ALA A 94 -2.24 -11.52 -11.18
N LYS A 95 -2.15 -10.88 -12.36
CA LYS A 95 -3.27 -10.11 -12.91
C LYS A 95 -4.52 -10.97 -13.11
N SER A 96 -4.38 -12.17 -13.68
CA SER A 96 -5.50 -13.12 -13.86
C SER A 96 -6.13 -13.53 -12.52
N ILE A 97 -5.32 -13.84 -11.51
CA ILE A 97 -5.80 -14.23 -10.18
C ILE A 97 -6.58 -13.06 -9.53
N PHE A 98 -6.06 -11.84 -9.64
CA PHE A 98 -6.72 -10.65 -9.12
C PHE A 98 -8.00 -10.31 -9.91
N ASP A 99 -8.00 -10.51 -11.23
CA ASP A 99 -9.19 -10.33 -12.07
C ASP A 99 -10.30 -11.32 -11.70
N GLU A 100 -9.98 -12.58 -11.37
CA GLU A 100 -10.94 -13.57 -10.84
C GLU A 100 -11.55 -13.12 -9.50
N MET A 101 -10.76 -12.42 -8.67
CA MET A 101 -11.23 -11.78 -7.43
C MET A 101 -11.97 -10.46 -7.67
N GLN A 102 -12.17 -10.05 -8.93
CA GLN A 102 -12.74 -8.76 -9.34
C GLN A 102 -11.96 -7.56 -8.76
N MET A 103 -10.65 -7.74 -8.59
CA MET A 103 -9.70 -6.73 -8.13
C MET A 103 -8.75 -6.38 -9.28
N ASN A 104 -8.65 -5.11 -9.63
CA ASN A 104 -7.73 -4.68 -10.68
C ASN A 104 -6.32 -4.49 -10.11
N LEU A 105 -5.40 -5.41 -10.41
CA LEU A 105 -3.98 -5.25 -10.14
C LEU A 105 -3.37 -4.34 -11.23
N ARG A 106 -2.88 -3.16 -10.81
CA ARG A 106 -2.41 -2.07 -11.68
C ARG A 106 -1.07 -1.51 -11.20
N ASP A 107 -0.57 -0.52 -11.92
CA ASP A 107 0.64 0.24 -11.56
C ASP A 107 1.88 -0.67 -11.41
N PHE A 108 2.06 -1.59 -12.34
CA PHE A 108 3.25 -2.45 -12.38
C PHE A 108 4.51 -1.61 -12.67
N ILE A 109 5.42 -1.59 -11.69
CA ILE A 109 6.73 -0.93 -11.78
C ILE A 109 7.82 -1.99 -11.66
N SER A 110 8.86 -1.89 -12.48
CA SER A 110 9.99 -2.82 -12.50
C SER A 110 11.32 -2.08 -12.50
N ASN A 111 12.35 -2.71 -11.94
CA ASN A 111 13.72 -2.24 -12.01
C ASN A 111 14.38 -2.50 -13.38
N LYS A 112 13.76 -3.32 -14.25
CA LYS A 112 14.23 -3.56 -15.61
C LYS A 112 13.30 -2.96 -16.65
N LYS A 113 13.85 -2.08 -17.49
CA LYS A 113 13.13 -1.44 -18.60
C LYS A 113 12.48 -2.45 -19.55
N SER A 114 13.14 -3.58 -19.83
CA SER A 114 12.60 -4.63 -20.70
C SER A 114 11.28 -5.23 -20.21
N ILE A 115 11.06 -5.28 -18.89
CA ILE A 115 9.80 -5.76 -18.30
C ILE A 115 8.72 -4.70 -18.49
N SER A 116 9.05 -3.44 -18.24
CA SER A 116 8.11 -2.32 -18.37
C SER A 116 7.68 -2.11 -19.82
N ASP A 117 8.62 -2.18 -20.77
CA ASP A 117 8.33 -2.13 -22.21
C ASP A 117 7.38 -3.26 -22.63
N ALA A 118 7.59 -4.49 -22.11
CA ALA A 118 6.75 -5.64 -22.41
C ALA A 118 5.36 -5.60 -21.75
N MET A 119 5.20 -4.83 -20.67
CA MET A 119 3.91 -4.61 -19.99
C MET A 119 3.22 -3.30 -20.40
N ASP A 120 3.83 -2.52 -21.30
CA ASP A 120 3.39 -1.19 -21.71
C ASP A 120 3.23 -0.24 -20.50
N THR A 121 4.19 -0.28 -19.57
CA THR A 121 4.22 0.57 -18.38
C THR A 121 5.33 1.60 -18.43
N VAL A 122 5.04 2.80 -17.94
CA VAL A 122 6.04 3.87 -17.82
C VAL A 122 6.81 3.67 -16.53
N VAL A 123 8.15 3.57 -16.63
CA VAL A 123 9.02 3.58 -15.44
C VAL A 123 9.24 5.02 -15.01
N PRO A 124 8.77 5.43 -13.82
CA PRO A 124 9.11 6.73 -13.29
C PRO A 124 10.58 6.77 -12.86
N GLU A 125 11.24 7.92 -13.05
CA GLU A 125 12.61 8.15 -12.56
C GLU A 125 12.70 7.93 -11.03
N LYS A 126 11.64 8.32 -10.32
CA LYS A 126 11.48 8.15 -8.89
C LYS A 126 10.03 7.86 -8.56
N THR A 127 9.81 6.84 -7.74
CA THR A 127 8.49 6.50 -7.20
C THR A 127 8.56 6.33 -5.68
N THR A 128 7.46 5.93 -5.06
CA THR A 128 7.38 5.55 -3.66
C THR A 128 6.89 4.12 -3.56
N PHE A 129 7.62 3.27 -2.83
CA PHE A 129 7.20 1.92 -2.48
C PHE A 129 7.06 1.85 -0.96
N LEU A 130 5.87 1.48 -0.47
CA LEU A 130 5.54 1.48 0.97
C LEU A 130 5.79 2.81 1.69
N GLY A 131 5.63 3.93 0.97
CA GLY A 131 5.92 5.27 1.48
C GLY A 131 7.41 5.63 1.56
N ILE A 132 8.30 4.73 1.14
CA ILE A 132 9.74 4.99 1.00
C ILE A 132 10.04 5.35 -0.46
N PRO A 133 10.74 6.46 -0.75
CA PRO A 133 11.15 6.76 -2.11
C PRO A 133 12.06 5.67 -2.69
N TRP A 134 11.77 5.23 -3.91
CA TRP A 134 12.49 4.20 -4.65
C TRP A 134 12.88 4.72 -6.04
N LEU A 135 14.12 4.43 -6.45
CA LEU A 135 14.64 4.63 -7.80
C LEU A 135 14.62 3.28 -8.52
N PRO A 136 13.65 3.03 -9.43
CA PRO A 136 13.53 1.73 -10.08
C PRO A 136 14.76 1.35 -10.89
N GLU A 137 15.33 2.27 -11.66
CA GLU A 137 16.45 1.98 -12.57
C GLU A 137 17.72 1.51 -11.85
N SER A 138 18.04 2.13 -10.72
CA SER A 138 19.21 1.75 -9.90
C SER A 138 18.89 0.74 -8.80
N ASP A 139 17.61 0.39 -8.64
CA ASP A 139 17.07 -0.42 -7.56
C ASP A 139 17.46 0.08 -6.15
N GLN A 140 17.37 1.39 -5.93
CA GLN A 140 17.78 2.05 -4.69
C GLN A 140 16.60 2.65 -3.93
N MET A 141 16.47 2.28 -2.65
CA MET A 141 15.58 2.95 -1.71
C MET A 141 16.30 4.16 -1.10
N ILE A 142 15.65 5.33 -1.13
CA ILE A 142 16.19 6.57 -0.58
C ILE A 142 15.47 6.89 0.73
N THR A 143 16.22 6.88 1.83
CA THR A 143 15.77 7.43 3.11
C THR A 143 16.57 8.67 3.47
N VAL A 144 15.88 9.71 3.93
CA VAL A 144 16.51 10.91 4.48
C VAL A 144 16.74 10.71 5.97
N ILE A 145 18.01 10.64 6.37
CA ILE A 145 18.36 10.64 7.79
C ILE A 145 18.23 12.08 8.31
N PRO A 146 17.45 12.31 9.38
CA PRO A 146 17.30 13.63 9.98
C PRO A 146 18.67 14.14 10.46
N LYS A 147 19.05 15.35 10.04
CA LYS A 147 20.25 15.99 10.58
C LYS A 147 20.01 16.34 12.04
N PHE A 148 20.84 15.81 12.94
CA PHE A 148 20.85 16.27 14.32
C PHE A 148 21.21 17.75 14.34
N LYS A 149 20.34 18.60 14.89
CA LYS A 149 20.72 19.98 15.18
C LYS A 149 21.92 19.92 16.11
N SER A 150 23.06 20.50 15.70
CA SER A 150 24.21 20.72 16.57
C SER A 150 23.77 21.56 17.75
N THR A 151 23.37 20.89 18.82
CA THR A 151 22.82 21.48 20.04
C THR A 151 23.77 21.05 21.14
N THR A 152 24.21 22.00 21.94
CA THR A 152 25.19 21.79 23.01
C THR A 152 24.70 20.85 24.12
N LYS A 153 23.42 20.50 24.16
CA LYS A 153 22.83 19.48 25.04
C LYS A 153 21.96 18.51 24.27
N ILE A 154 22.43 17.28 24.14
CA ILE A 154 21.64 16.15 23.64
C ILE A 154 20.79 15.63 24.79
N THR A 155 19.48 15.50 24.57
CA THR A 155 18.54 14.90 25.55
C THR A 155 17.95 13.62 24.98
N LYS A 156 17.49 12.70 25.84
CA LYS A 156 16.76 11.50 25.42
C LYS A 156 15.61 11.82 24.45
N ARG A 157 14.92 12.95 24.66
CA ARG A 157 13.84 13.42 23.78
C ARG A 157 14.32 13.78 22.38
N ILE A 158 15.49 14.41 22.24
CA ILE A 158 16.08 14.75 20.93
C ILE A 158 16.47 13.48 20.17
N VAL A 159 17.10 12.52 20.86
CA VAL A 159 17.49 11.24 20.26
C VAL A 159 16.25 10.44 19.83
N LEU A 160 15.26 10.28 20.71
CA LEU A 160 14.02 9.58 20.39
C LEU A 160 13.22 10.27 19.28
N SER A 161 13.17 11.60 19.27
CA SER A 161 12.51 12.36 18.19
C SER A 161 13.21 12.19 16.84
N ALA A 162 14.54 12.08 16.82
CA ALA A 162 15.28 11.82 15.60
C ALA A 162 15.02 10.39 15.10
N ILE A 163 15.09 9.39 15.99
CA ILE A 163 14.78 8.00 15.66
C ILE A 163 13.34 7.88 15.13
N ALA A 164 12.36 8.47 15.82
CA ALA A 164 10.95 8.44 15.42
C ALA A 164 10.66 9.19 14.10
N SER A 165 11.53 10.11 13.68
CA SER A 165 11.39 10.80 12.40
C SER A 165 11.90 10.00 11.20
N ILE A 166 12.60 8.89 11.44
CA ILE A 166 12.97 7.94 10.38
C ILE A 166 11.74 7.08 10.09
N TYR A 167 11.15 7.30 8.91
CA TYR A 167 10.03 6.48 8.45
C TYR A 167 10.56 5.15 7.88
N ASP A 168 10.32 4.06 8.59
CA ASP A 168 10.76 2.71 8.21
C ASP A 168 9.67 1.65 8.48
N PRO A 169 8.55 1.68 7.74
CA PRO A 169 7.46 0.70 7.91
C PRO A 169 7.89 -0.77 7.82
N PRO A 170 8.80 -1.17 6.89
CA PRO A 170 9.24 -2.57 6.80
C PRO A 170 10.37 -2.93 7.78
N GLY A 171 10.92 -1.97 8.54
CA GLY A 171 12.02 -2.23 9.47
C GLY A 171 13.39 -2.46 8.80
N LEU A 172 13.57 -2.03 7.55
CA LEU A 172 14.80 -2.23 6.77
C LEU A 172 16.01 -1.50 7.35
N LEU A 173 15.77 -0.40 8.06
CA LEU A 173 16.80 0.45 8.66
C LEU A 173 17.04 0.11 10.13
N ALA A 174 16.28 -0.83 10.71
CA ALA A 174 16.44 -1.26 12.10
C ALA A 174 17.89 -1.65 12.46
N PRO A 175 18.66 -2.37 11.62
CA PRO A 175 20.07 -2.66 11.91
C PRO A 175 20.95 -1.40 11.98
N MET A 176 20.70 -0.40 11.13
CA MET A 176 21.48 0.85 11.15
C MET A 176 21.14 1.74 12.35
N ILE A 177 19.90 1.71 12.81
CA ILE A 177 19.45 2.47 13.99
C ILE A 177 20.03 1.87 15.28
N VAL A 178 20.17 0.53 15.35
CA VAL A 178 20.61 -0.18 16.56
C VAL A 178 22.15 -0.23 16.70
N ILE A 179 22.90 -0.25 15.60
CA ILE A 179 24.39 -0.30 15.64
C ILE A 179 25.02 1.06 16.00
N GLY A 180 24.22 2.14 16.08
CA GLY A 180 24.65 3.46 16.55
C GLY A 180 24.56 3.69 18.06
N GLY A 181 24.48 2.62 18.86
CA GLY A 181 24.42 2.65 20.34
C GLY A 181 25.77 2.50 21.02
#